data_AF-A0A3M1IH96-F1
#
_entry.id   AF-A0A3M1IH96-F1
#
_cell.length_a   1.000
_cell.length_b   1.000
_cell.length_c   1.000
_cell.angle_alpha   90.00
_cell.angle_beta   90.00
_cell.angle_gamma   90.00
#
_symmetry.space_group_name_H-M   'P 1'
#
loop_
_entity.id
_entity.type
_entity.pdbx_description
1 polymer ?
#
loop_
_entity_poly.entity_id
_entity_poly.type
_entity_poly.pdbx_seq_one_letter_code
_entity_poly.pdbx_strand_id
1 'polypeptide(L)'
;MIGSAAQNIITVTDRLFLLRLGVEDFAAIGFVSVFYLIVAAIGFGFSRGGQLLIARRAGAGDFAGVGRTFHSAFFFEFCLAVLLFLFMVFGCEYLFAALVHSEVVLTKSLEYVGTRKWGVFFSYTGVALIALYTG
;
A
#
# COMPACT_ATOMS: atom_id res chain seq x y z
N MET A 1 -18.88 7.98 -6.32
CA MET A 1 -18.71 9.21 -7.11
C MET A 1 -18.01 10.32 -6.31
N ILE A 2 -18.37 10.57 -5.04
CA ILE A 2 -17.68 11.58 -4.21
C ILE A 2 -16.24 11.15 -3.86
N GLY A 3 -16.04 9.89 -3.45
CA GLY A 3 -14.69 9.38 -3.12
C GLY A 3 -13.70 9.42 -4.29
N SER A 4 -14.17 9.11 -5.52
CA SER A 4 -13.34 9.20 -6.72
C SER A 4 -12.98 10.64 -7.10
N ALA A 5 -13.89 11.61 -6.85
CA ALA A 5 -13.59 13.02 -7.06
C ALA A 5 -12.51 13.52 -6.09
N ALA A 6 -12.61 13.15 -4.81
CA ALA A 6 -11.59 13.46 -3.81
C ALA A 6 -10.21 12.87 -4.18
N GLN A 7 -10.17 11.62 -4.64
CA GLN A 7 -8.94 10.96 -5.08
C GLN A 7 -8.28 11.69 -6.26
N ASN A 8 -9.08 12.19 -7.22
CA ASN A 8 -8.57 12.96 -8.35
C ASN A 8 -7.96 14.29 -7.91
N ILE A 9 -8.58 15.00 -6.96
CA ILE A 9 -8.03 16.25 -6.42
C ILE A 9 -6.67 15.98 -5.76
N ILE A 10 -6.58 14.96 -4.91
CA ILE A 10 -5.31 14.56 -4.25
C ILE A 10 -4.23 14.29 -5.31
N THR A 11 -4.57 13.54 -6.36
CA THR A 11 -3.63 13.17 -7.42
C THR A 11 -3.14 14.39 -8.21
N VAL A 12 -4.03 15.35 -8.51
CA VAL A 12 -3.65 16.60 -9.20
C VAL A 12 -2.73 17.44 -8.31
N THR A 13 -3.07 17.59 -7.03
CA THR A 13 -2.25 18.34 -6.08
C THR A 13 -0.86 17.72 -5.89
N ASP A 14 -0.77 16.39 -5.80
CA ASP A 14 0.50 15.66 -5.70
C ASP A 14 1.39 15.95 -6.92
N ARG A 15 0.83 15.85 -8.13
CA ARG A 15 1.54 16.18 -9.37
C ARG A 15 2.00 17.64 -9.43
N LEU A 16 1.19 18.57 -8.92
CA LEU A 16 1.54 20.00 -8.89
C LEU A 16 2.72 20.29 -7.95
N PHE A 17 2.82 19.61 -6.81
CA PHE A 17 3.98 19.72 -5.92
C PHE A 17 5.23 19.12 -6.57
N LEU A 18 5.09 17.97 -7.23
CA LEU A 18 6.20 17.30 -7.92
C LEU A 18 6.68 18.07 -9.16
N LEU A 19 5.81 18.84 -9.81
CA LEU A 19 6.15 19.72 -10.93
C LEU A 19 7.15 20.83 -10.57
N ARG A 20 7.26 21.18 -9.28
CA ARG A 20 8.25 22.15 -8.79
C ARG A 20 9.62 21.53 -8.51
N LEU A 21 9.73 20.21 -8.53
CA LEU A 21 10.99 19.49 -8.30
C LEU A 21 11.76 19.31 -9.62
N GLY A 22 13.06 19.03 -9.52
CA GLY A 22 13.91 18.82 -10.69
C GLY A 22 13.52 17.57 -11.49
N VAL A 23 14.03 17.46 -12.73
CA VAL A 23 13.73 16.34 -13.63
C VAL A 23 14.07 14.98 -12.99
N GLU A 24 15.15 14.92 -12.21
CA GLU A 24 15.58 13.69 -11.54
C GLU A 24 14.67 13.28 -10.36
N ASP A 25 14.16 14.25 -9.61
CA ASP A 25 13.17 13.99 -8.55
C ASP A 25 11.86 13.46 -9.16
N PHE A 26 11.45 14.05 -10.28
CA PHE A 26 10.28 13.63 -11.03
C PHE A 26 10.43 12.21 -11.59
N ALA A 27 11.62 11.86 -12.08
CA ALA A 27 11.91 10.49 -12.51
C ALA A 27 11.86 9.49 -11.34
N ALA A 28 12.47 9.83 -10.20
CA ALA A 28 12.50 8.98 -9.02
C ALA A 28 11.10 8.74 -8.44
N ILE A 29 10.29 9.79 -8.25
CA ILE A 29 8.92 9.65 -7.75
C ILE A 29 8.04 8.86 -8.73
N GLY A 30 8.23 9.04 -10.04
CA GLY A 30 7.51 8.28 -11.06
C GLY A 30 7.80 6.78 -10.98
N PHE A 31 9.06 6.41 -10.78
CA PHE A 31 9.45 5.02 -10.59
C PHE A 31 8.93 4.44 -9.26
N VAL A 32 9.20 5.12 -8.14
CA VAL A 32 8.85 4.61 -6.80
C VAL A 32 7.35 4.55 -6.57
N SER A 33 6.57 5.47 -7.15
CA SER A 33 5.11 5.43 -7.04
C SER A 33 4.50 4.19 -7.66
N VAL A 34 5.03 3.71 -8.80
CA VAL A 34 4.61 2.44 -9.43
C VAL A 34 4.95 1.25 -8.53
N PHE A 35 6.15 1.24 -7.94
CA PHE A 35 6.53 0.24 -6.95
C PHE A 35 5.56 0.21 -5.76
N TYR A 36 5.21 1.36 -5.20
CA TYR A 36 4.25 1.45 -4.10
C TYR A 36 2.82 1.09 -4.51
N LEU A 37 2.43 1.30 -5.78
CA LEU A 37 1.14 0.86 -6.29
C LEU A 37 1.03 -0.67 -6.25
N ILE A 38 2.09 -1.38 -6.63
CA ILE A 38 2.16 -2.84 -6.57
C ILE A 38 2.02 -3.30 -5.12
N VAL A 39 2.76 -2.68 -4.20
CA VAL A 39 2.67 -2.97 -2.76
C VAL A 39 1.26 -2.71 -2.24
N ALA A 40 0.62 -1.60 -2.62
CA ALA A 40 -0.75 -1.30 -2.22
C ALA A 40 -1.73 -2.33 -2.78
N ALA A 41 -1.57 -2.73 -4.05
CA ALA A 41 -2.43 -3.71 -4.70
C ALA A 41 -2.42 -5.08 -4.01
N ILE A 42 -1.25 -5.52 -3.51
CA ILE A 42 -1.13 -6.75 -2.71
C ILE A 42 -2.02 -6.66 -1.46
N GLY A 43 -1.88 -5.59 -0.66
CA GLY A 43 -2.66 -5.40 0.56
C GLY A 43 -4.16 -5.31 0.29
N PHE A 44 -4.55 -4.54 -0.73
CA PHE A 44 -5.95 -4.46 -1.16
C PHE A 44 -6.51 -5.81 -1.62
N GLY A 45 -5.71 -6.63 -2.31
CA GLY A 45 -6.12 -7.96 -2.77
C GLY A 45 -6.52 -8.87 -1.60
N PHE A 46 -5.70 -8.92 -0.55
CA PHE A 46 -6.00 -9.72 0.64
C PHE A 46 -7.16 -9.17 1.46
N SER A 47 -7.21 -7.84 1.64
CA SER A 47 -8.32 -7.19 2.32
C SER A 47 -9.66 -7.43 1.64
N ARG A 48 -9.71 -7.40 0.30
CA ARG A 48 -10.92 -7.78 -0.47
C ARG A 48 -11.33 -9.24 -0.23
N GLY A 49 -10.36 -10.13 -0.14
CA GLY A 49 -10.61 -11.53 0.22
C GLY A 49 -11.21 -11.66 1.63
N GLY A 50 -10.66 -10.93 2.61
CA GLY A 50 -11.20 -10.86 3.97
C GLY A 50 -12.61 -10.29 4.02
N GLN A 51 -12.85 -9.19 3.30
CA GLN A 51 -14.16 -8.54 3.17
C GLN A 51 -15.23 -9.53 2.69
N LEU A 52 -14.93 -10.34 1.67
CA LEU A 52 -15.86 -11.34 1.14
C LEU A 52 -16.24 -12.39 2.20
N LEU A 53 -15.27 -12.86 2.99
CA LEU A 53 -15.52 -13.83 4.05
C LEU A 53 -16.34 -13.24 5.19
N ILE A 54 -16.08 -11.98 5.55
CA ILE A 54 -16.82 -11.22 6.55
C ILE A 54 -18.27 -11.03 6.09
N ALA A 55 -18.49 -10.53 4.87
CA ALA A 55 -19.81 -10.27 4.31
C ALA A 55 -20.69 -11.51 4.28
N ARG A 56 -20.12 -12.68 3.94
CA ARG A 56 -20.84 -13.96 3.93
C ARG A 56 -21.35 -14.34 5.33
N ARG A 57 -20.54 -14.16 6.37
CA ARG A 57 -20.93 -14.47 7.75
C ARG A 57 -21.92 -13.45 8.30
N ALA A 58 -21.71 -12.17 8.00
CA ALA A 58 -22.64 -11.11 8.35
C ALA A 58 -24.02 -11.35 7.72
N GLY A 59 -24.07 -11.70 6.43
CA GLY A 59 -25.31 -12.04 5.73
C GLY A 59 -26.01 -13.30 6.26
N ALA A 60 -25.28 -14.21 6.91
CA ALA A 60 -25.84 -15.38 7.58
C ALA A 60 -26.29 -15.10 9.03
N GLY A 61 -26.11 -13.88 9.54
CA GLY A 61 -26.40 -13.50 10.94
C GLY A 61 -25.37 -13.99 11.96
N ASP A 62 -24.24 -14.55 11.53
CA ASP A 62 -23.17 -15.07 12.40
C ASP A 62 -22.15 -13.97 12.77
N PHE A 63 -22.55 -13.06 13.66
CA PHE A 63 -21.70 -11.96 14.11
C PHE A 63 -20.48 -12.41 14.93
N ALA A 64 -20.58 -13.54 15.64
CA ALA A 64 -19.45 -14.12 16.36
C ALA A 64 -18.37 -14.61 15.38
N GLY A 65 -18.81 -15.24 14.28
CA GLY A 65 -17.95 -15.64 13.18
C GLY A 65 -17.32 -14.46 12.45
N VAL A 66 -18.01 -13.33 12.29
CA VAL A 66 -17.45 -12.09 11.70
C VAL A 66 -16.22 -11.64 12.48
N GLY A 67 -16.32 -11.50 13.81
CA GLY A 67 -15.20 -11.09 14.65
C GLY A 67 -14.00 -12.04 14.53
N ARG A 68 -14.25 -13.35 14.50
CA ARG A 68 -13.18 -14.36 14.34
C ARG A 68 -12.50 -14.32 12.97
N THR A 69 -13.27 -14.10 11.90
CA THR A 69 -12.71 -13.88 10.55
C THR A 69 -11.87 -12.63 10.52
N PHE A 70 -12.38 -11.52 11.07
CA PHE A 70 -11.67 -10.25 11.11
C PHE A 70 -10.34 -10.37 11.85
N HIS A 71 -10.30 -10.97 13.03
CA HIS A 71 -9.04 -11.17 13.76
C HIS A 71 -8.02 -11.99 12.96
N SER A 72 -8.48 -13.02 12.25
CA SER A 72 -7.62 -13.85 11.40
C SER A 72 -7.07 -13.06 10.21
N ALA A 73 -7.94 -12.29 9.53
CA ALA A 73 -7.56 -11.43 8.41
C ALA A 73 -6.61 -10.31 8.84
N PHE A 74 -6.91 -9.65 9.97
CA PHE A 74 -6.06 -8.60 10.55
C PHE A 74 -4.67 -9.13 10.90
N PHE A 75 -4.59 -10.28 11.57
CA PHE A 75 -3.31 -10.90 11.91
C PHE A 75 -2.52 -11.29 10.65
N PHE A 76 -3.20 -11.86 9.66
CA PHE A 76 -2.59 -12.20 8.38
C PHE A 76 -2.04 -10.96 7.65
N GLU A 77 -2.82 -9.89 7.54
CA GLU A 77 -2.39 -8.64 6.90
C GLU A 77 -1.25 -7.98 7.66
N PHE A 78 -1.25 -8.04 8.99
CA PHE A 78 -0.13 -7.57 9.80
C PHE A 78 1.15 -8.39 9.54
N CYS A 79 1.07 -9.72 9.49
CA CYS A 79 2.21 -10.57 9.11
C CYS A 79 2.71 -10.26 7.69
N LEU A 80 1.80 -10.02 6.75
CA LEU A 80 2.14 -9.63 5.39
C LEU A 80 2.82 -8.25 5.35
N ALA A 81 2.38 -7.31 6.19
CA ALA A 81 3.03 -6.02 6.34
C ALA A 81 4.47 -6.15 6.87
N VAL A 82 4.70 -7.03 7.86
CA VAL A 82 6.05 -7.34 8.34
C VAL A 82 6.91 -7.91 7.20
N LEU A 83 6.39 -8.86 6.43
CA LEU A 83 7.12 -9.48 5.32
C LEU A 83 7.51 -8.44 4.27
N LEU A 84 6.56 -7.59 3.86
CA LEU A 84 6.84 -6.53 2.88
C LEU A 84 7.74 -5.44 3.44
N PHE A 85 7.65 -5.13 4.72
CA PHE A 85 8.59 -4.21 5.37
C PHE A 85 10.02 -4.77 5.32
N LEU A 86 10.21 -6.05 5.66
CA LEU A 86 11.53 -6.70 5.56
C LEU A 86 12.03 -6.71 4.11
N PHE A 87 11.15 -7.01 3.15
CA PHE A 87 11.48 -6.90 1.73
C PHE A 87 11.90 -5.48 1.33
N MET A 88 11.23 -4.43 1.83
CA MET A 88 11.61 -3.05 1.55
C MET A 88 12.94 -2.65 2.21
N VAL A 89 13.25 -3.21 3.38
CA VAL A 89 14.49 -2.92 4.09
C VAL A 89 15.68 -3.58 3.42
N PHE A 90 15.55 -4.83 2.99
CA PHE A 90 16.69 -5.63 2.51
C PHE A 90 16.70 -5.88 1.00
N GLY A 91 15.55 -5.82 0.33
CA GLY A 91 15.38 -6.19 -1.08
C GLY A 91 15.29 -5.00 -2.04
N CYS A 92 14.81 -3.83 -1.59
CA CYS A 92 14.60 -2.68 -2.48
C CYS A 92 15.88 -2.17 -3.13
N GLU A 93 17.02 -2.19 -2.42
CA GLU A 93 18.31 -1.78 -3.00
C GLU A 93 18.67 -2.64 -4.22
N TYR A 94 18.66 -3.96 -4.05
CA TYR A 94 18.95 -4.90 -5.15
C TYR A 94 17.92 -4.80 -6.28
N LEU A 95 16.64 -4.71 -5.95
CA LEU A 95 15.56 -4.59 -6.93
C LEU A 95 15.71 -3.30 -7.76
N PHE A 96 15.95 -2.17 -7.10
CA PHE A 96 16.02 -0.88 -7.77
C PHE A 96 17.30 -0.76 -8.59
N ALA A 97 18.43 -1.25 -8.08
CA ALA A 97 19.68 -1.29 -8.84
C ALA A 97 19.58 -2.15 -10.12
N ALA A 98 18.74 -3.19 -10.12
CA ALA A 98 18.48 -4.01 -11.29
C ALA A 98 17.58 -3.32 -12.33
N LEU A 99 16.77 -2.34 -11.94
CA LEU A 99 15.76 -1.69 -12.79
C LEU A 99 16.15 -0.27 -13.23
N VAL A 100 16.99 0.41 -12.46
CA VAL A 100 17.35 1.82 -12.65
C VAL A 100 18.84 1.95 -12.89
N HIS A 101 19.21 2.47 -14.07
CA HIS A 101 20.62 2.68 -14.44
C HIS A 101 21.20 4.04 -13.99
N SER A 102 20.35 5.02 -13.68
CA SER A 102 20.80 6.33 -13.18
C SER A 102 21.03 6.28 -11.67
N GLU A 103 22.27 6.53 -11.26
CA GLU A 103 22.68 6.54 -9.84
C GLU A 103 21.90 7.56 -9.01
N VAL A 104 21.60 8.73 -9.60
CA VAL A 104 20.84 9.77 -8.90
C VAL A 104 19.38 9.35 -8.69
N VAL A 105 18.76 8.75 -9.71
CA VAL A 105 17.38 8.24 -9.60
C VAL A 105 17.30 7.07 -8.62
N LEU A 106 18.29 6.18 -8.61
CA LEU A 106 18.40 5.09 -7.65
C LEU A 106 18.46 5.62 -6.21
N THR A 107 19.38 6.55 -5.95
CA THR A 107 19.59 7.12 -4.60
C THR A 107 18.34 7.81 -4.07
N LYS A 108 17.72 8.67 -4.88
CA LYS A 108 16.46 9.36 -4.53
C LYS A 108 15.31 8.38 -4.32
N SER A 109 15.28 7.30 -5.10
CA SER A 109 14.26 6.25 -4.95
C SER A 109 14.38 5.51 -3.62
N LEU A 110 15.60 5.19 -3.21
CA LEU A 110 15.88 4.53 -1.94
C LEU A 110 15.61 5.45 -0.73
N GLU A 111 15.93 6.74 -0.84
CA GLU A 111 15.58 7.74 0.18
C GLU A 111 14.06 7.79 0.40
N TYR A 112 13.28 7.78 -0.69
CA TYR A 112 11.83 7.77 -0.62
C TYR A 112 11.30 6.50 0.08
N VAL A 113 11.78 5.31 -0.32
CA VAL A 113 11.42 4.04 0.34
C VAL A 113 11.83 4.04 1.81
N GLY A 114 12.98 4.62 2.15
CA GLY A 114 13.50 4.71 3.51
C GLY A 114 12.51 5.32 4.49
N THR A 115 11.83 6.40 4.07
CA THR A 115 10.78 7.04 4.88
C THR A 115 9.45 6.31 4.76
N ARG A 116 9.07 5.92 3.53
CA ARG A 116 7.73 5.43 3.19
C ARG A 116 7.45 3.99 3.65
N LYS A 117 8.48 3.16 3.85
CA LYS A 117 8.34 1.74 4.25
C LYS A 117 7.54 1.52 5.54
N TRP A 118 7.62 2.44 6.50
CA TRP A 118 6.86 2.37 7.75
C TRP A 118 5.34 2.48 7.54
N GLY A 119 4.91 3.13 6.46
CA GLY A 119 3.50 3.29 6.13
C GLY A 119 2.79 1.98 5.79
N VAL A 120 3.53 0.91 5.47
CA VAL A 120 2.94 -0.39 5.12
C VAL A 120 2.17 -1.00 6.28
N PHE A 121 2.66 -0.89 7.52
CA PHE A 121 1.97 -1.38 8.71
C PHE A 121 0.58 -0.75 8.85
N PHE A 122 0.53 0.58 8.87
CA PHE A 122 -0.71 1.33 9.01
C PHE A 122 -1.64 1.14 7.82
N SER A 123 -1.09 1.06 6.62
CA SER A 123 -1.86 0.84 5.41
C SER A 123 -2.57 -0.50 5.48
N TYR A 124 -1.84 -1.58 5.77
CA TYR A 124 -2.38 -2.94 5.75
C TYR A 124 -3.37 -3.14 6.88
N THR A 125 -3.04 -2.75 8.13
CA THR A 125 -4.03 -2.78 9.22
C THR A 125 -5.25 -1.91 8.94
N GLY A 126 -5.07 -0.79 8.22
CA GLY A 126 -6.14 0.10 7.80
C GLY A 126 -7.07 -0.56 6.78
N VAL A 127 -6.53 -1.28 5.80
CA VAL A 127 -7.37 -1.98 4.82
C VAL A 127 -8.09 -3.18 5.46
N ALA A 128 -7.52 -3.84 6.46
CA ALA A 128 -8.24 -4.83 7.27
C ALA A 128 -9.48 -4.22 7.96
N LEU A 129 -9.36 -3.01 8.51
CA LEU A 129 -10.50 -2.29 9.09
C LEU A 129 -11.55 -1.94 8.04
N ILE A 130 -11.13 -1.50 6.85
CA ILE A 130 -12.05 -1.25 5.73
C ILE A 130 -12.83 -2.54 5.39
N ALA A 131 -12.16 -3.69 5.36
CA ALA A 131 -12.81 -4.98 5.11
C ALA A 131 -13.89 -5.32 6.14
N LEU A 132 -13.69 -4.97 7.42
CA LEU A 132 -14.69 -5.16 8.47
C LEU A 132 -15.91 -4.24 8.31
N TYR A 133 -15.69 -2.96 8.02
CA TYR A 133 -16.79 -1.98 7.95
C TYR A 133 -17.57 -2.00 6.64
N THR A 134 -16.99 -2.58 5.59
CA THR A 134 -17.61 -2.61 4.26
C THR A 134 -18.00 -4.00 3.80
N GLY A 135 -17.67 -5.04 4.56
CA GLY A 135 -18.11 -6.43 4.34
C GLY A 135 -19.40 -6.69 5.09
#